data_AF-Q82ET5-F1
#
_entry.id   AF-Q82ET5-F1
#
_cell.length_a   1.000
_cell.length_b   1.000
_cell.length_c   1.000
_cell.angle_alpha   90.00
_cell.angle_beta   90.00
_cell.angle_gamma   90.00
#
_symmetry.space_group_name_H-M   'P 1'
#
loop_
_entity.id
_entity.type
_entity.pdbx_description
1 polymer ?
#
loop_
_entity_poly.entity_id
_entity_poly.type
_entity_poly.pdbx_seq_one_letter_code
_entity_poly.pdbx_strand_id
1 'polypeptide(L)'
;MAHGDDNRVYANDNRGTLYAHNGSVTHNADPRAADDARELLRRLEELQGLLAQHAAALPDARRLRDVARELGNQLQDPQPSRTVVRSLLDSLTAGAGGVTAVLTAVNGLSQFVSRFL
;
A
#
# COMPACT_ATOMS: atom_id res chain seq x y z
N MET A 1 -56.75 28.17 11.34
CA MET A 1 -56.65 27.28 10.18
C MET A 1 -55.25 27.50 9.63
N ALA A 2 -54.25 26.73 10.08
CA ALA A 2 -53.82 25.42 9.56
C ALA A 2 -53.18 25.58 8.17
N HIS A 3 -52.03 25.02 7.79
CA HIS A 3 -51.08 24.01 8.27
C HIS A 3 -49.85 24.22 7.34
N GLY A 4 -48.57 24.13 7.74
CA GLY A 4 -47.87 22.87 7.98
C GLY A 4 -47.58 22.11 6.66
N ASP A 5 -46.29 21.86 6.40
CA ASP A 5 -45.74 20.80 5.53
C ASP A 5 -45.67 20.97 4.00
N ASP A 6 -44.43 21.01 3.47
CA ASP A 6 -44.06 20.24 2.26
C ASP A 6 -42.55 19.91 2.30
N ASN A 7 -42.14 19.14 3.31
CA ASN A 7 -40.90 18.37 3.28
C ASN A 7 -41.17 17.03 2.59
N ARG A 8 -41.22 17.03 1.25
CA ARG A 8 -41.34 15.79 0.46
C ARG A 8 -39.98 15.35 -0.08
N VAL A 9 -39.22 14.68 0.79
CA VAL A 9 -38.18 13.75 0.38
C VAL A 9 -38.89 12.46 -0.05
N TYR A 10 -39.16 12.33 -1.34
CA TYR A 10 -39.50 11.06 -1.99
C TYR A 10 -38.68 10.97 -3.29
N ALA A 11 -37.59 10.20 -3.24
CA ALA A 11 -37.03 9.54 -4.42
C ALA A 11 -36.08 8.43 -3.94
N ASN A 12 -36.68 7.34 -3.48
CA ASN A 12 -36.08 6.03 -3.73
C ASN A 12 -36.49 5.66 -5.15
N ASP A 13 -35.55 5.58 -6.09
CA ASP A 13 -35.58 4.49 -7.07
C ASP A 13 -34.22 4.32 -7.75
N ASN A 14 -33.69 3.14 -7.51
CA ASN A 14 -32.40 2.65 -7.90
C ASN A 14 -32.65 1.79 -9.15
N ARG A 15 -32.36 2.29 -10.37
CA ARG A 15 -32.03 1.47 -11.56
C ARG A 15 -31.72 2.28 -12.83
N GLY A 16 -30.44 2.23 -13.19
CA GLY A 16 -30.00 1.90 -14.55
C GLY A 16 -30.15 2.99 -15.61
N THR A 17 -29.06 3.74 -15.85
CA THR A 17 -28.59 3.99 -17.22
C THR A 17 -27.11 4.39 -17.19
N LEU A 18 -26.24 3.49 -17.64
CA LEU A 18 -24.95 3.89 -18.21
C LEU A 18 -25.23 4.84 -19.39
N TYR A 19 -24.56 5.98 -19.48
CA TYR A 19 -23.79 6.47 -20.64
C TYR A 19 -23.25 7.88 -20.35
N ALA A 20 -22.01 8.12 -20.78
CA ALA A 20 -21.01 9.02 -20.21
C ALA A 20 -21.09 10.49 -20.66
N HIS A 21 -20.65 11.43 -19.80
CA HIS A 21 -19.88 12.61 -20.22
C HIS A 21 -19.18 13.29 -19.03
N ASN A 22 -17.85 13.21 -19.03
CA ASN A 22 -16.91 14.21 -18.49
C ASN A 22 -17.31 14.97 -17.22
N GLY A 23 -16.97 14.44 -16.05
CA GLY A 23 -17.14 15.15 -14.79
C GLY A 23 -16.67 14.30 -13.63
N SER A 24 -15.38 14.45 -13.30
CA SER A 24 -14.79 14.13 -12.01
C SER A 24 -15.31 12.83 -11.39
N VAL A 25 -14.62 11.71 -11.67
CA VAL A 25 -14.48 10.71 -10.61
C VAL A 25 -13.79 11.47 -9.49
N THR A 26 -14.59 12.03 -8.59
CA THR A 26 -14.20 12.23 -7.21
C THR A 26 -13.80 10.82 -6.78
N HIS A 27 -12.54 10.48 -7.04
CA HIS A 27 -11.82 9.57 -6.19
C HIS A 27 -12.06 10.23 -4.84
N ASN A 28 -13.02 9.70 -4.08
CA ASN A 28 -12.92 9.71 -2.65
C ASN A 28 -11.53 9.12 -2.43
N ALA A 29 -10.52 9.99 -2.41
CA ALA A 29 -9.19 9.67 -1.96
C ALA A 29 -9.46 9.35 -0.51
N ASP A 30 -9.79 8.08 -0.27
CA ASP A 30 -10.15 7.60 1.04
C ASP A 30 -8.98 8.06 1.91
N PRO A 31 -9.20 8.96 2.88
CA PRO A 31 -8.09 9.53 3.62
C PRO A 31 -7.28 8.42 4.31
N ARG A 32 -7.90 7.26 4.53
CA ARG A 32 -7.24 6.03 4.99
C ARG A 32 -6.29 5.48 3.94
N ALA A 33 -6.70 5.35 2.68
CA ALA A 33 -5.80 4.89 1.60
C ALA A 33 -4.57 5.81 1.42
N ALA A 34 -4.72 7.12 1.62
CA ALA A 34 -3.60 8.06 1.60
C ALA A 34 -2.69 7.93 2.84
N ASP A 35 -3.26 7.68 4.02
CA ASP A 35 -2.53 7.44 5.27
C ASP A 35 -1.76 6.10 5.21
N ASP A 36 -2.40 5.08 4.66
CA ASP A 36 -1.85 3.75 4.47
C ASP A 36 -0.68 3.74 3.47
N ALA A 37 -0.80 4.51 2.37
CA ALA A 37 0.29 4.69 1.43
C ALA A 37 1.51 5.41 2.06
N ARG A 38 1.27 6.39 2.94
CA ARG A 38 2.33 7.11 3.67
C ARG A 38 3.01 6.21 4.69
N GLU A 39 2.25 5.41 5.42
CA GLU A 39 2.79 4.44 6.37
C GLU A 39 3.59 3.33 5.66
N LEU A 40 3.12 2.89 4.48
CA LEU A 40 3.87 1.95 3.64
C LEU A 40 5.21 2.51 3.18
N LEU A 41 5.21 3.75 2.69
CA LEU A 41 6.44 4.47 2.28
C LEU A 41 7.41 4.60 3.46
N ARG A 42 6.91 5.01 4.63
CA ARG A 42 7.71 5.13 5.85
C ARG A 42 8.38 3.80 6.22
N ARG A 43 7.63 2.70 6.21
CA ARG A 43 8.17 1.36 6.51
C ARG A 43 9.21 0.91 5.49
N LEU A 44 9.04 1.28 4.23
CA LEU A 44 10.01 0.99 3.17
C LEU A 44 11.31 1.81 3.38
N GLU A 45 11.20 3.07 3.75
CA GLU A 45 12.34 3.92 4.11
C GLU A 45 13.07 3.38 5.35
N GLU A 46 12.34 2.94 6.37
CA GLU A 46 12.94 2.29 7.55
C GLU A 46 13.69 1.01 7.17
N LEU A 47 13.11 0.17 6.30
CA LEU A 47 13.78 -1.02 5.79
C LEU A 47 15.07 -0.66 5.04
N GLN A 48 15.04 0.34 4.16
CA GLN A 48 16.23 0.80 3.44
C GLN A 48 17.28 1.38 4.39
N GLY A 49 16.87 2.11 5.42
CA GLY A 49 17.73 2.61 6.48
C GLY A 49 18.41 1.49 7.25
N LEU A 50 17.67 0.44 7.63
CA LEU A 50 18.21 -0.75 8.29
C LEU A 50 19.18 -1.51 7.40
N LEU A 51 18.86 -1.67 6.10
CA LEU A 51 19.77 -2.29 5.14
C LEU A 51 21.08 -1.50 4.98
N ALA A 52 21.02 -0.17 5.02
CA ALA A 52 22.21 0.68 4.99
C ALA A 52 23.03 0.60 6.29
N GLN A 53 22.37 0.63 7.44
CA GLN A 53 23.02 0.50 8.76
C GLN A 53 23.69 -0.86 8.95
N HIS A 54 23.03 -1.93 8.50
CA HIS A 54 23.54 -3.30 8.60
C HIS A 54 24.31 -3.76 7.35
N ALA A 55 24.64 -2.86 6.43
CA ALA A 55 25.30 -3.22 5.17
C ALA A 55 26.61 -4.02 5.35
N ALA A 56 27.37 -3.74 6.40
CA ALA A 56 28.60 -4.46 6.72
C ALA A 56 28.38 -5.87 7.28
N ALA A 57 27.20 -6.13 7.86
CA ALA A 57 26.79 -7.43 8.40
C ALA A 57 25.99 -8.27 7.40
N LEU A 58 25.54 -7.64 6.31
CA LEU A 58 24.76 -8.29 5.26
C LEU A 58 25.69 -8.85 4.18
N PRO A 59 25.59 -10.15 3.84
CA PRO A 59 26.43 -10.76 2.80
C PRO A 59 26.23 -10.09 1.42
N ASP A 60 25.01 -9.63 1.12
CA ASP A 60 24.63 -9.05 -0.17
C ASP A 60 23.85 -7.72 -0.03
N ALA A 61 24.38 -6.77 0.74
CA ALA A 61 23.72 -5.49 1.02
C ALA A 61 23.27 -4.71 -0.24
N ARG A 62 24.08 -4.74 -1.32
CA ARG A 62 23.72 -4.10 -2.60
C ARG A 62 22.49 -4.73 -3.23
N ARG A 63 22.46 -6.06 -3.31
CA ARG A 63 21.34 -6.80 -3.90
C ARG A 63 20.06 -6.57 -3.10
N LEU A 64 20.16 -6.58 -1.76
CA LEU A 64 19.01 -6.32 -0.88
C LEU A 64 18.45 -4.91 -1.05
N ARG A 65 19.31 -3.89 -1.21
CA ARG A 65 18.85 -2.54 -1.53
C ARG A 65 18.10 -2.49 -2.85
N ASP A 66 18.57 -3.18 -3.88
CA ASP A 66 17.89 -3.26 -5.17
C ASP A 66 16.53 -3.93 -5.05
N VAL A 67 16.44 -5.05 -4.33
CA VAL A 67 15.17 -5.75 -4.06
C VAL A 67 14.20 -4.87 -3.25
N ALA A 68 14.69 -4.15 -2.23
CA ALA A 68 13.86 -3.23 -1.45
C ALA A 68 13.34 -2.04 -2.29
N ARG A 69 14.15 -1.56 -3.25
CA ARG A 69 13.74 -0.53 -4.20
C ARG A 69 12.70 -1.06 -5.18
N GLU A 70 12.90 -2.25 -5.73
CA GLU A 70 11.95 -2.91 -6.64
C GLU A 70 10.62 -3.20 -5.95
N LEU A 71 10.65 -3.59 -4.68
CA LEU A 71 9.46 -3.75 -3.84
C LEU A 71 8.70 -2.42 -3.71
N GLY A 72 9.41 -1.32 -3.46
CA GLY A 72 8.81 0.02 -3.43
C GLY A 72 8.12 0.39 -4.75
N ASN A 73 8.78 0.13 -5.88
CA ASN A 73 8.19 0.37 -7.20
C ASN A 73 6.94 -0.49 -7.43
N GLN A 74 6.98 -1.78 -7.07
CA GLN A 74 5.87 -2.69 -7.25
C GLN A 74 4.65 -2.31 -6.39
N LEU A 75 4.87 -1.72 -5.22
CA LEU A 75 3.84 -1.25 -4.31
C LEU A 75 3.24 0.10 -4.69
N GLN A 76 3.99 0.92 -5.43
CA GLN A 76 3.50 2.17 -6.03
C GLN A 76 2.76 1.94 -7.35
N ASP A 77 2.87 0.74 -7.92
CA ASP A 77 2.14 0.38 -9.14
C ASP A 77 0.63 0.36 -8.89
N PRO A 78 -0.20 0.88 -9.82
CA PRO A 78 -1.65 0.86 -9.68
C PRO A 78 -2.25 -0.56 -9.61
N GLN A 79 -1.54 -1.60 -10.07
CA GLN A 79 -1.88 -3.00 -9.84
C GLN A 79 -0.68 -3.76 -9.25
N PRO A 80 -0.48 -3.70 -7.92
CA PRO A 80 0.61 -4.42 -7.29
C PRO A 80 0.42 -5.94 -7.45
N SER A 81 1.40 -6.61 -8.05
CA SER A 81 1.37 -8.07 -8.17
C SER A 81 1.77 -8.73 -6.86
N ARG A 82 0.80 -9.34 -6.15
CA ARG A 82 1.05 -10.08 -4.89
C ARG A 82 2.17 -11.11 -5.01
N THR A 83 2.21 -11.84 -6.12
CA THR A 83 3.25 -12.84 -6.38
C THR A 83 4.64 -12.22 -6.43
N VAL A 84 4.78 -11.08 -7.12
CA VAL A 84 6.05 -10.35 -7.23
C VAL A 84 6.45 -9.78 -5.87
N VAL A 85 5.54 -9.08 -5.18
CA VAL A 85 5.78 -8.54 -3.85
C VAL A 85 6.23 -9.62 -2.87
N ARG A 86 5.55 -10.76 -2.86
CA ARG A 86 5.90 -11.88 -1.98
C ARG A 86 7.25 -12.50 -2.33
N SER A 87 7.58 -12.62 -3.61
CA SER A 87 8.90 -13.09 -4.06
C SER A 87 10.03 -12.13 -3.68
N LEU A 88 9.78 -10.81 -3.73
CA LEU A 88 10.74 -9.79 -3.32
C LEU A 88 10.95 -9.79 -1.80
N LEU A 89 9.87 -9.92 -1.03
CA LEU A 89 9.93 -10.07 0.43
C LEU A 89 10.69 -11.34 0.84
N ASP A 90 10.44 -12.47 0.18
CA ASP A 90 11.17 -13.71 0.42
C ASP A 90 12.67 -13.57 0.11
N SER A 91 13.00 -12.90 -1.00
CA SER A 91 14.39 -12.58 -1.36
C SER A 91 15.08 -11.70 -0.32
N LEU A 92 14.36 -10.72 0.25
CA LEU A 92 14.85 -9.87 1.34
C LEU A 92 15.08 -10.68 2.62
N THR A 93 14.14 -11.56 2.97
CA THR A 93 14.26 -12.45 4.12
C THR A 93 15.44 -13.40 3.99
N ALA A 94 15.61 -14.02 2.82
CA ALA A 94 16.70 -14.94 2.55
C ALA A 94 18.07 -14.24 2.58
N GLY A 95 18.20 -13.06 1.94
CA GLY A 95 19.46 -12.34 1.90
C GLY A 95 19.80 -11.58 3.19
N ALA A 96 18.83 -11.34 4.09
CA ALA A 96 19.08 -10.74 5.40
C ALA A 96 20.03 -11.59 6.28
N GLY A 97 20.22 -12.87 5.96
CA GLY A 97 21.32 -13.69 6.51
C GLY A 97 21.33 -13.88 8.03
N GLY A 98 20.23 -13.53 8.72
CA GLY A 98 20.13 -13.56 10.19
C GLY A 98 20.11 -12.20 10.87
N VAL A 99 20.13 -11.08 10.14
CA VAL A 99 19.96 -9.74 10.73
C VAL A 99 18.50 -9.58 11.18
N THR A 100 18.23 -9.85 12.45
CA THR A 100 16.89 -9.84 13.06
C THR A 100 16.14 -8.52 12.84
N ALA A 101 16.83 -7.39 12.84
CA ALA A 101 16.22 -6.08 12.59
C ALA A 101 15.62 -5.99 11.17
N VAL A 102 16.36 -6.42 10.15
CA VAL A 102 15.90 -6.46 8.76
C VAL A 102 14.76 -7.46 8.61
N LEU A 103 14.87 -8.65 9.21
CA LEU A 103 13.81 -9.67 9.19
C LEU A 103 12.51 -9.17 9.82
N THR A 104 12.60 -8.46 10.94
CA THR A 104 11.44 -7.87 11.63
C THR A 104 10.76 -6.82 10.75
N ALA A 105 11.54 -5.95 10.12
CA ALA A 105 11.03 -4.93 9.21
C ALA A 105 10.33 -5.55 7.98
N VAL A 106 10.95 -6.56 7.35
CA VAL A 106 10.37 -7.28 6.20
C VAL A 106 9.07 -7.98 6.59
N ASN A 107 9.00 -8.62 7.76
CA ASN A 107 7.78 -9.27 8.24
C ASN A 107 6.68 -8.25 8.53
N GLY A 108 7.02 -7.11 9.15
CA GLY A 108 6.10 -6.00 9.36
C GLY A 108 5.55 -5.42 8.05
N LEU A 109 6.38 -5.34 7.01
CA LEU A 109 5.96 -4.93 5.66
C LEU A 109 5.03 -5.97 5.03
N SER A 110 5.37 -7.26 5.15
CA SER A 110 4.57 -8.36 4.60
C SER A 110 3.16 -8.40 5.19
N GLN A 111 3.03 -8.24 6.50
CA GLN A 111 1.73 -8.18 7.18
C GLN A 111 0.92 -6.96 6.75
N PHE A 112 1.57 -5.80 6.63
CA PHE A 112 0.93 -4.58 6.18
C PHE A 112 0.41 -4.74 4.75
N VAL A 113 1.27 -5.16 3.82
CA VAL A 113 0.90 -5.37 2.41
C VAL A 113 -0.21 -6.41 2.26
N SER A 114 -0.19 -7.50 3.05
CA SER A 114 -1.24 -8.53 3.01
C SER A 114 -2.62 -8.03 3.46
N ARG A 115 -2.67 -6.89 4.16
CA ARG A 115 -3.93 -6.21 4.53
C ARG A 115 -4.45 -5.32 3.39
N PHE A 116 -3.56 -4.80 2.54
CA PHE A 116 -3.89 -3.91 1.40
C PHE A 116 -4.19 -4.63 0.11
N LEU A 117 -3.50 -5.75 -0.11
CA LEU A 117 -3.70 -6.64 -1.24
C LEU A 117 -4.69 -7.73 -0.85
#